data_AF-A0A6U0JZ80-F1
#
_entry.id   AF-A0A6U0JZ80-F1
#
_cell.length_a   1.000
_cell.length_b   1.000
_cell.length_c   1.000
_cell.angle_alpha   90.00
_cell.angle_beta   90.00
_cell.angle_gamma   90.00
#
_symmetry.space_group_name_H-M   'P 1'
#
loop_
_entity.id
_entity.type
_entity.pdbx_description
1 polymer ?
#
loop_
_entity_poly.entity_id
_entity_poly.type
_entity_poly.pdbx_seq_one_letter_code
_entity_poly.pdbx_strand_id
1 'polypeptide(L)'
;VNAGFVGLVPFVHMYLDSIEVVGEVRESLNAYLGFVAARASGELMTTAGWIRNFVQKHPSYRQDSIVTQDIAYDLLVASTEIAAGTREVPELVGTFAAGHTEAATYTANKAEWDAALAQLLADREKLAASASH
;
A
#
# COMPACT_ATOMS: atom_id res chain seq x y z
N VAL A 1 -18.78 25.30 -13.09
CA VAL A 1 -18.70 24.62 -11.77
C VAL A 1 -19.46 23.32 -11.91
N ASN A 2 -18.81 22.15 -11.90
CA ASN A 2 -19.50 20.86 -12.08
C ASN A 2 -20.37 20.57 -10.85
N ALA A 3 -21.61 21.02 -10.87
CA ALA A 3 -22.65 20.56 -9.97
C ALA A 3 -23.17 19.21 -10.50
N GLY A 4 -22.89 18.10 -9.81
CA GLY A 4 -23.55 16.84 -10.18
C GLY A 4 -23.07 15.55 -9.51
N PHE A 5 -21.82 15.44 -9.06
CA PHE A 5 -21.38 14.22 -8.37
C PHE A 5 -20.24 14.53 -7.39
N VAL A 6 -20.45 14.20 -6.12
CA VAL A 6 -19.39 14.22 -5.11
C VAL A 6 -18.42 13.09 -5.44
N GLY A 7 -17.16 13.42 -5.72
CA GLY A 7 -16.14 12.40 -5.99
C GLY A 7 -15.99 11.41 -4.82
N LEU A 8 -15.41 10.24 -5.07
CA LEU A 8 -15.33 9.18 -4.06
C LEU A 8 -14.63 9.62 -2.77
N VAL A 9 -13.51 10.35 -2.87
CA VAL A 9 -12.75 10.79 -1.68
C VAL A 9 -13.59 11.71 -0.78
N PRO A 10 -14.19 12.81 -1.28
CA PRO A 10 -15.12 13.61 -0.47
C PRO A 10 -16.31 12.82 0.09
N PHE A 11 -16.86 11.86 -0.66
CA PHE A 11 -17.96 11.02 -0.18
C PHE A 11 -17.54 10.14 1.00
N VAL A 12 -16.35 9.54 0.94
CA VAL A 12 -15.80 8.76 2.05
C VAL A 12 -15.55 9.66 3.27
N HIS A 13 -15.05 10.89 3.09
CA HIS A 13 -14.90 11.82 4.22
C HIS A 13 -16.24 12.13 4.89
N MET A 14 -17.30 12.41 4.12
CA MET A 14 -18.64 12.62 4.65
C MET A 14 -19.17 11.41 5.44
N TYR A 15 -18.93 10.20 4.92
CA TYR A 15 -19.32 8.99 5.63
C TYR A 15 -18.59 8.85 6.96
N LEU A 16 -17.26 9.05 6.97
CA LEU A 16 -16.45 8.98 8.19
C LEU A 16 -16.86 10.04 9.22
N ASP A 17 -17.29 11.23 8.78
CA ASP A 17 -17.85 12.25 9.65
C ASP A 17 -19.22 11.82 10.21
N SER A 18 -20.06 11.14 9.42
CA SER A 18 -21.39 10.68 9.84
C SER A 18 -21.36 9.58 10.91
N ILE A 19 -20.28 8.81 10.97
CA ILE A 19 -20.06 7.78 12.00
C ILE A 19 -19.12 8.26 13.12
N GLU A 20 -18.82 9.56 13.17
CA GLU A 20 -18.04 10.22 14.22
C GLU A 20 -16.67 9.56 14.48
N VAL A 21 -15.96 9.14 13.42
CA VAL A 21 -14.60 8.59 13.57
C VAL A 21 -13.62 9.71 13.93
N VAL A 22 -12.96 9.57 15.08
CA VAL A 22 -12.05 10.58 15.65
C VAL A 22 -10.69 9.99 16.01
N GLY A 23 -9.72 10.88 16.30
CA GLY A 23 -8.39 10.52 16.79
C GLY A 23 -7.51 9.81 15.75
N GLU A 24 -6.65 8.91 16.23
CA GLU A 24 -5.63 8.20 15.44
C GLU A 24 -6.22 7.43 14.24
N VAL A 25 -7.42 6.86 14.40
CA VAL A 25 -8.10 6.15 13.31
C VAL A 25 -8.50 7.11 12.19
N ARG A 26 -9.00 8.31 12.53
CA ARG A 26 -9.35 9.35 11.55
C ARG A 26 -8.10 9.84 10.81
N GLU A 27 -7.01 10.06 11.53
CA GLU A 27 -5.74 10.50 10.97
C GLU A 27 -5.14 9.47 10.00
N SER A 28 -5.14 8.19 10.38
CA SER A 28 -4.67 7.09 9.53
C SER A 28 -5.51 6.96 8.25
N LEU A 29 -6.83 7.02 8.37
CA LEU A 29 -7.73 6.99 7.20
C LEU A 29 -7.52 8.21 6.29
N ASN A 30 -7.31 9.39 6.86
CA ASN A 30 -6.99 10.59 6.08
C ASN A 30 -5.65 10.45 5.35
N ALA A 31 -4.64 9.85 5.98
CA ALA A 31 -3.35 9.57 5.34
C ALA A 31 -3.51 8.60 4.15
N TYR A 32 -4.22 7.48 4.34
CA TYR A 32 -4.50 6.54 3.25
C TYR A 32 -5.29 7.17 2.10
N LEU A 33 -6.37 7.90 2.41
CA LEU A 33 -7.18 8.58 1.39
C LEU A 33 -6.40 9.66 0.65
N GLY A 34 -5.58 10.43 1.38
CA GLY A 34 -4.69 11.42 0.80
C GLY A 34 -3.66 10.80 -0.14
N PHE A 35 -3.07 9.67 0.24
CA PHE A 35 -2.11 8.96 -0.60
C PHE A 35 -2.73 8.46 -1.91
N VAL A 36 -3.93 7.88 -1.84
CA VAL A 36 -4.68 7.44 -3.03
C VAL A 36 -5.05 8.65 -3.90
N ALA A 37 -5.52 9.74 -3.30
CA ALA A 37 -5.87 10.96 -4.02
C ALA A 37 -4.65 11.58 -4.74
N ALA A 38 -3.49 11.63 -4.08
CA ALA A 38 -2.25 12.17 -4.66
C ALA A 38 -1.74 11.32 -5.84
N ARG A 39 -1.91 10.00 -5.79
CA ARG A 39 -1.63 9.14 -6.95
C ARG A 39 -2.62 9.32 -8.09
N ALA A 40 -3.91 9.47 -7.77
CA ALA A 40 -4.95 9.68 -8.76
C ALA A 40 -4.85 11.05 -9.46
N SER A 41 -4.39 12.09 -8.74
CA SER A 41 -4.14 13.42 -9.30
C SER A 41 -2.87 13.49 -10.16
N GLY A 42 -1.96 12.52 -9.99
CA GLY A 42 -0.64 12.50 -10.64
C GLY A 42 0.43 13.29 -9.88
N GLU A 43 0.13 13.81 -8.69
CA GLU A 43 1.12 14.42 -7.80
C GLU A 43 2.17 13.40 -7.34
N LEU A 44 1.73 12.18 -7.01
CA LEU A 44 2.61 11.05 -6.73
C LEU A 44 2.67 10.09 -7.90
N MET A 45 3.86 9.56 -8.15
CA MET A 45 4.07 8.57 -9.18
C MET A 45 3.48 7.22 -8.73
N THR A 46 2.92 6.49 -9.69
CA THR A 46 2.55 5.09 -9.46
C THR A 46 3.80 4.22 -9.34
N THR A 47 3.73 3.10 -8.61
CA THR A 47 4.83 2.14 -8.54
C THR A 47 5.27 1.67 -9.94
N ALA A 48 4.32 1.43 -10.85
CA ALA A 48 4.63 1.06 -12.23
C ALA A 48 5.33 2.21 -13.00
N GLY A 49 4.94 3.46 -12.76
CA GLY A 49 5.64 4.63 -13.30
C GLY A 49 7.08 4.71 -12.78
N TRP A 50 7.25 4.47 -11.48
CA TRP A 50 8.56 4.47 -10.83
C TRP A 50 9.49 3.39 -11.39
N ILE A 51 9.00 2.15 -11.51
CA ILE A 51 9.77 1.04 -12.08
C ILE A 51 10.23 1.38 -13.50
N ARG A 52 9.32 1.91 -14.35
CA ARG A 52 9.68 2.30 -15.73
C ARG A 52 10.75 3.39 -15.75
N ASN A 53 10.63 4.40 -14.90
CA ASN A 53 11.61 5.48 -14.78
C ASN A 53 12.97 4.97 -14.29
N PHE A 54 12.97 4.07 -13.30
CA PHE A 54 14.16 3.42 -12.76
C PHE A 54 14.90 2.64 -13.85
N VAL A 55 14.20 1.74 -14.55
CA VAL A 55 14.77 0.93 -15.65
C VAL A 55 15.29 1.82 -16.77
N GLN A 56 14.52 2.81 -17.21
CA GLN A 56 14.93 3.71 -18.31
C GLN A 56 16.18 4.53 -18.02
N LYS A 57 16.43 4.85 -16.75
CA LYS A 57 17.61 5.61 -16.31
C LYS A 57 18.80 4.73 -15.95
N HIS A 58 18.65 3.41 -15.95
CA HIS A 58 19.70 2.50 -15.56
C HIS A 58 20.85 2.50 -16.58
N PRO A 59 22.13 2.62 -16.18
CA PRO A 59 23.27 2.70 -17.12
C PRO A 59 23.36 1.52 -18.10
N SER A 60 23.01 0.33 -17.65
CA SER A 60 22.99 -0.89 -18.47
C SER A 60 21.80 -1.00 -19.44
N TYR A 61 20.80 -0.12 -19.34
CA TYR A 61 19.63 -0.15 -20.21
C TYR A 61 19.93 0.48 -21.56
N ARG A 62 19.70 -0.27 -22.64
CA ARG A 62 20.10 0.13 -24.00
C ARG A 62 18.93 0.61 -24.86
N GLN A 63 17.81 0.97 -24.23
CA GLN A 63 16.56 1.31 -24.91
C GLN A 63 16.04 0.20 -25.84
N ASP A 64 16.44 -1.04 -25.56
CA ASP A 64 16.09 -2.25 -26.30
C ASP A 64 14.88 -2.99 -25.69
N SER A 65 14.25 -2.39 -24.68
CA SER A 65 13.15 -3.00 -23.90
C SER A 65 13.54 -4.28 -23.16
N ILE A 66 14.84 -4.52 -22.95
CA ILE A 66 15.35 -5.68 -22.21
C ILE A 66 15.77 -5.26 -20.81
N VAL A 67 15.25 -5.95 -19.81
CA VAL A 67 15.69 -5.81 -18.41
C VAL A 67 16.71 -6.92 -18.15
N THR A 68 17.99 -6.55 -18.11
CA THR A 68 19.08 -7.48 -17.78
C THR A 68 19.08 -7.86 -16.30
N GLN A 69 19.82 -8.90 -15.95
CA GLN A 69 19.95 -9.34 -14.56
C GLN A 69 20.48 -8.24 -13.64
N ASP A 70 21.43 -7.42 -14.11
CA ASP A 70 21.97 -6.30 -13.34
C ASP A 70 20.88 -5.25 -13.03
N ILE A 71 20.09 -4.87 -14.03
CA ILE A 71 18.97 -3.92 -13.85
C ILE A 71 17.95 -4.47 -12.85
N ALA A 72 17.63 -5.76 -12.97
CA ALA A 72 16.68 -6.42 -12.07
C ALA A 72 17.20 -6.51 -10.64
N TYR A 73 18.49 -6.80 -10.46
CA TYR A 73 19.14 -6.84 -9.16
C TYR A 73 19.07 -5.46 -8.48
N ASP A 74 19.52 -4.41 -9.18
CA ASP A 74 19.53 -3.04 -8.64
C ASP A 74 18.11 -2.55 -8.33
N LEU A 75 17.11 -2.92 -9.15
CA LEU A 75 15.71 -2.61 -8.89
C LEU A 75 15.20 -3.26 -7.61
N LEU A 76 15.53 -4.53 -7.37
CA LEU A 76 15.11 -5.26 -6.16
C LEU A 76 15.80 -4.73 -4.91
N VAL A 77 17.09 -4.40 -5.00
CA VAL A 77 17.84 -3.74 -3.93
C VAL A 77 17.17 -2.41 -3.58
N ALA A 78 16.96 -1.53 -4.57
CA ALA A 78 16.29 -0.26 -4.35
C ALA A 78 14.88 -0.43 -3.76
N SER A 79 14.11 -1.41 -4.23
CA SER A 79 12.77 -1.70 -3.69
C SER A 79 12.81 -2.15 -2.23
N THR A 80 13.83 -2.93 -1.85
CA THR A 80 14.04 -3.39 -0.48
C THR A 80 14.45 -2.24 0.44
N GLU A 81 15.33 -1.35 -0.03
CA GLU A 81 15.73 -0.14 0.69
C GLU A 81 14.53 0.79 0.94
N ILE A 82 13.66 0.95 -0.05
CA ILE A 82 12.42 1.75 0.08
C ILE A 82 11.50 1.12 1.12
N ALA A 83 11.29 -0.20 1.05
CA ALA A 83 10.44 -0.91 1.99
C ALA A 83 10.98 -0.87 3.43
N ALA A 84 12.31 -0.86 3.59
CA ALA A 84 12.98 -0.72 4.88
C ALA A 84 13.05 0.74 5.37
N GLY A 85 12.64 1.72 4.55
CA GLY A 85 12.75 3.14 4.87
C GLY A 85 14.19 3.68 4.85
N THR A 86 15.15 2.95 4.28
CA THR A 86 16.56 3.37 4.18
C THR A 86 16.85 4.19 2.93
N ARG A 87 15.98 4.11 1.92
CA ARG A 87 16.00 4.99 0.74
C ARG A 87 14.73 5.84 0.71
N GLU A 88 14.90 7.15 0.80
CA GLU A 88 13.80 8.10 0.60
C GLU A 88 13.49 8.27 -0.88
N VAL A 89 12.20 8.16 -1.22
CA VAL A 89 11.69 8.32 -2.59
C VAL A 89 10.42 9.18 -2.54
N PRO A 90 10.57 10.52 -2.35
CA PRO A 90 9.44 11.43 -2.14
C PRO A 90 8.49 11.45 -3.32
N GLU A 91 8.95 11.20 -4.55
CA GLU A 91 8.10 11.10 -5.73
C GLU A 91 7.17 9.88 -5.74
N LEU A 92 7.46 8.84 -4.94
CA LEU A 92 6.68 7.61 -4.87
C LEU A 92 5.74 7.57 -3.66
N VAL A 93 6.21 8.08 -2.51
CA VAL A 93 5.50 7.96 -1.22
C VAL A 93 5.13 9.32 -0.61
N GLY A 94 5.74 10.41 -1.05
CA GLY A 94 5.49 11.75 -0.51
C GLY A 94 5.71 11.83 0.99
N THR A 95 4.92 12.66 1.66
CA THR A 95 4.92 12.80 3.13
C THR A 95 4.13 11.69 3.84
N PHE A 96 3.54 10.75 3.10
CA PHE A 96 2.68 9.70 3.65
C PHE A 96 3.48 8.57 4.32
N ALA A 97 4.76 8.44 4.01
CA ALA A 97 5.65 7.43 4.61
C ALA A 97 5.88 7.65 6.12
N ALA A 98 5.86 8.91 6.57
CA ALA A 98 6.20 9.29 7.94
C ALA A 98 5.02 9.15 8.93
N GLY A 99 3.79 8.99 8.43
CA GLY A 99 2.58 9.00 9.25
C GLY A 99 2.11 7.62 9.73
N HIS A 100 2.56 6.54 9.10
CA HIS A 100 2.21 5.18 9.52
C HIS A 100 3.24 4.64 10.50
N THR A 101 3.05 4.94 11.78
CA THR A 101 3.64 4.16 12.88
C THR A 101 2.86 2.86 13.01
N GLU A 102 2.93 2.00 11.99
CA GLU A 102 2.15 0.75 11.90
C GLU A 102 2.64 -0.34 12.88
N ALA A 103 3.65 -0.06 13.69
CA ALA A 103 4.23 -1.02 14.63
C ALA A 103 3.52 -1.11 15.99
N ALA A 104 2.55 -0.25 16.32
CA ALA A 104 1.93 -0.28 17.64
C ALA A 104 0.71 -1.20 17.75
N THR A 105 -0.16 -1.30 16.74
CA THR A 105 -1.46 -2.00 16.84
C THR A 105 -1.49 -3.39 16.22
N TYR A 106 -0.82 -3.63 15.08
CA TYR A 106 -0.75 -4.98 14.48
C TYR A 106 0.09 -5.93 15.34
N THR A 107 1.22 -5.44 15.86
CA THR A 107 2.11 -6.21 16.74
C THR A 107 1.48 -6.48 18.11
N ALA A 108 0.67 -5.54 18.62
CA ALA A 108 -0.02 -5.71 19.91
C ALA A 108 -1.04 -6.86 19.88
N ASN A 109 -1.72 -7.09 18.76
CA ASN A 109 -2.77 -8.11 18.64
C ASN A 109 -2.40 -9.25 17.69
N LYS A 110 -1.13 -9.34 17.24
CA LYS A 110 -0.66 -10.37 16.31
C LYS A 110 -0.98 -11.80 16.78
N ALA A 111 -0.86 -12.04 18.08
CA ALA A 111 -1.19 -13.33 18.68
C ALA A 111 -2.68 -13.69 18.54
N GLU A 112 -3.59 -12.71 18.61
CA GLU A 112 -5.03 -12.92 18.46
C GLU A 112 -5.37 -13.28 17.01
N TRP A 113 -4.75 -12.61 16.03
CA TRP A 113 -4.93 -12.90 14.61
C TRP A 113 -4.35 -14.26 14.20
N ASP A 114 -3.16 -14.61 14.72
CA ASP A 114 -2.55 -15.91 14.46
C ASP A 114 -3.44 -17.04 15.02
N ALA A 115 -4.05 -16.85 16.20
CA ALA A 115 -4.99 -17.80 16.78
C ALA A 115 -6.30 -17.91 15.98
N ALA A 116 -6.89 -16.78 15.56
CA ALA A 116 -8.09 -16.76 14.73
C ALA A 116 -7.88 -17.45 13.38
N LEU A 117 -6.71 -17.24 12.76
CA LEU A 117 -6.34 -17.87 11.49
C LEU A 117 -6.15 -19.38 11.65
N ALA A 118 -5.49 -19.83 12.72
CA ALA A 118 -5.34 -21.25 13.02
C ALA A 118 -6.69 -21.95 13.20
N GLN A 119 -7.64 -21.29 13.88
CA GLN A 119 -8.99 -21.82 14.07
C GLN A 119 -9.74 -21.95 12.73
N LEU A 120 -9.69 -20.92 11.87
CA LEU A 120 -10.32 -20.96 10.56
C LEU A 120 -9.75 -22.07 9.66
N LEU A 121 -8.45 -22.33 9.73
CA LEU A 121 -7.81 -23.42 8.97
C LEU A 121 -8.27 -24.79 9.48
N ALA A 122 -8.31 -24.99 10.80
CA ALA A 122 -8.80 -26.23 11.40
C ALA A 122 -10.27 -26.52 11.06
N ASP A 123 -11.12 -25.49 11.03
CA ASP A 123 -12.52 -25.63 10.67
C ASP A 123 -12.71 -25.91 9.17
N ARG A 124 -11.85 -25.35 8.31
CA ARG A 124 -11.83 -25.69 6.87
C ARG A 124 -11.42 -27.13 6.61
N GLU A 125 -10.47 -27.68 7.37
CA GLU A 125 -10.07 -29.09 7.25
C GLU A 125 -11.20 -30.05 7.68
N LYS A 126 -11.91 -29.73 8.76
CA LYS A 126 -13.08 -30.52 9.21
C LYS A 126 -14.21 -30.50 8.18
N LEU A 127 -14.48 -29.35 7.57
CA LEU A 127 -15.47 -29.22 6.49
C LEU A 127 -15.05 -29.98 5.24
N ALA A 128 -13.76 -29.98 4.89
CA ALA A 128 -13.23 -30.77 3.77
C ALA A 128 -13.32 -32.28 4.04
N ALA A 129 -13.10 -32.72 5.29
CA ALA A 129 -13.24 -34.11 5.69
C ALA A 129 -14.69 -34.59 5.70
N SER A 130 -15.66 -33.72 6.02
CA SER A 130 -17.09 -34.08 5.98
C SER A 130 -17.69 -34.08 4.57
N ALA A 131 -17.04 -33.43 3.60
CA ALA A 131 -17.49 -33.36 2.20
C ALA A 131 -17.00 -34.53 1.33
N SER A 132 -16.12 -35.39 1.86
CA SER A 132 -15.56 -36.58 1.18
C SER A 132 -16.25 -37.90 1.57
N HIS A 133 -17.38 -37.84 2.27
CA HIS A 133 -18.23 -39.00 2.60
C HIS A 133 -19.61 -38.89 1.95
#